data_AF-A0A9C7Q9H3-F1
#
_entry.id   AF-A0A9C7Q9H3-F1
#
_cell.length_a   1.000
_cell.length_b   1.000
_cell.length_c   1.000
_cell.angle_alpha   90.00
_cell.angle_beta   90.00
_cell.angle_gamma   90.00
#
_symmetry.space_group_name_H-M   'P 1'
#
loop_
_entity.id
_entity.type
_entity.pdbx_description
1 polymer ?
#
loop_
_entity_poly.entity_id
_entity_poly.type
_entity_poly.pdbx_seq_one_letter_code
_entity_poly.pdbx_strand_id
1 'polypeptide(L)' 'MIPLFGPVPGGMELAVILLIAVLLFGANKIPKLARSTGEAMGEFKKGREEVETELREMRDSGSDTEQNPTVETEADA' A
#
# COMPACT_ATOMS: atom_id res chain seq x y z
N MET A 1 14.74 -17.52 34.90
CA MET A 1 14.72 -16.75 33.65
C MET A 1 13.55 -17.23 32.81
N ILE A 2 12.52 -16.40 32.65
CA ILE A 2 11.38 -16.67 31.75
C ILE A 2 11.86 -16.31 30.34
N PRO A 3 11.75 -17.19 29.32
CA PRO A 3 12.14 -16.84 27.97
C PRO A 3 11.29 -15.68 27.44
N LEU A 4 11.97 -14.68 26.88
CA LEU A 4 11.43 -13.41 26.35
C LEU A 4 10.84 -13.54 24.93
N PHE A 5 10.83 -14.75 24.35
CA PHE A 5 9.90 -15.09 23.27
C PHE A 5 8.58 -15.43 23.94
N GLY A 6 7.65 -14.46 23.96
CA GLY A 6 6.33 -14.63 24.56
C GLY A 6 5.61 -15.89 24.05
N PRO A 7 4.59 -16.38 24.77
CA PRO A 7 3.83 -17.54 24.39
C PRO A 7 3.10 -17.22 23.09
N VAL A 8 3.74 -17.46 21.94
CA VAL A 8 3.02 -17.54 20.68
C VAL A 8 2.12 -18.75 20.87
N PRO A 9 0.80 -18.54 20.99
CA PRO A 9 -0.10 -19.65 21.15
C PRO A 9 0.08 -20.53 19.91
N GLY A 10 0.36 -21.81 20.11
CA GLY A 10 0.38 -22.77 19.02
C GLY A 10 -0.97 -22.79 18.30
N GLY A 11 -1.04 -23.54 17.19
CA GLY A 11 -2.24 -23.55 16.34
C GLY A 11 -3.54 -23.87 17.11
N MET A 12 -3.47 -24.69 18.16
CA MET A 12 -4.63 -25.01 19.01
C MET A 12 -5.08 -23.84 19.87
N GLU A 13 -4.16 -23.11 20.53
CA GLU A 13 -4.54 -21.98 21.37
C GLU A 13 -5.08 -20.81 20.52
N LEU A 14 -4.52 -20.59 19.32
CA LEU A 14 -5.09 -19.63 18.36
C LEU A 14 -6.51 -20.01 17.92
N ALA A 15 -6.78 -21.31 17.71
CA ALA A 15 -8.13 -21.77 17.38
C ALA A 15 -9.14 -21.50 18.51
N VAL A 16 -8.72 -21.65 19.78
CA VAL A 16 -9.56 -21.33 20.95
C VAL A 16 -9.82 -19.82 21.04
N ILE A 17 -8.80 -18.98 20.83
CA ILE A 17 -8.97 -17.52 20.81
C ILE A 17 -9.92 -17.10 19.68
N LEU A 18 -9.75 -17.70 18.48
CA LEU A 18 -10.63 -17.46 17.34
C LEU A 18 -12.07 -17.87 17.66
N LEU A 19 -12.28 -19.00 18.32
CA LEU A 19 -13.60 -19.47 18.74
C LEU A 19 -14.26 -18.47 19.70
N ILE A 20 -13.53 -17.99 20.71
CA ILE A 20 -14.04 -16.98 21.65
C ILE A 20 -14.38 -15.68 20.91
N ALA A 21 -13.51 -15.22 20.01
CA ALA A 21 -13.77 -14.02 19.20
C ALA A 21 -15.03 -14.20 18.33
N VAL A 22 -15.23 -15.38 17.74
CA VAL A 22 -16.43 -15.72 16.97
C VAL A 22 -17.69 -15.75 17.85
N LEU A 23 -17.60 -16.18 19.11
CA LEU A 23 -18.75 -16.13 20.04
C LEU A 23 -19.10 -14.69 20.45
N LEU A 24 -18.10 -13.83 20.67
CA LEU A 24 -18.30 -12.44 21.07
C LEU A 24 -18.81 -11.56 19.91
N PHE A 25 -18.20 -11.69 18.74
CA PHE A 25 -18.50 -10.85 17.58
C PHE A 25 -19.49 -11.52 16.62
N GLY A 26 -19.60 -12.83 16.62
CA GLY A 26 -20.39 -13.62 15.68
C GLY A 26 -19.57 -14.09 14.47
N ALA A 27 -19.83 -15.31 14.00
CA ALA A 27 -19.12 -15.94 12.87
C ALA A 27 -19.17 -15.12 11.57
N ASN A 28 -20.21 -14.30 11.41
CA ASN A 28 -20.40 -13.48 10.21
C ASN A 28 -19.73 -12.11 10.27
N LYS A 29 -19.35 -11.60 11.45
CA LYS A 29 -18.80 -10.22 11.55
C LYS A 29 -17.37 -10.16 11.05
N ILE A 30 -16.49 -11.04 11.51
CA ILE A 30 -15.09 -11.08 11.07
C ILE A 30 -14.95 -11.16 9.53
N PRO A 31 -15.60 -12.10 8.82
CA PRO A 31 -15.49 -12.17 7.36
C PRO A 31 -16.13 -10.97 6.65
N LYS A 32 -17.22 -10.43 7.19
CA LYS A 32 -17.86 -9.24 6.62
C LYS A 32 -16.97 -7.99 6.75
N LEU A 33 -16.32 -7.81 7.90
CA LEU A 33 -15.35 -6.72 8.14
C LEU A 33 -14.11 -6.89 7.26
N ALA A 34 -13.60 -8.12 7.12
CA ALA A 34 -12.47 -8.41 6.24
C ALA A 34 -12.81 -8.09 4.78
N ARG A 35 -14.01 -8.45 4.33
CA ARG A 35 -14.49 -8.16 2.97
C ARG A 35 -14.63 -6.67 2.72
N SER A 36 -15.32 -5.92 3.57
CA SER A 36 -15.49 -4.47 3.39
C SER A 36 -14.15 -3.71 3.48
N THR A 37 -13.27 -4.14 4.39
CA THR A 37 -11.93 -3.55 4.52
C THR A 37 -11.07 -3.89 3.30
N GLY A 38 -11.17 -5.12 2.79
CA GLY A 38 -10.46 -5.58 1.60
C GLY A 38 -10.91 -4.85 0.34
N GLU A 39 -12.22 -4.66 0.16
CA GLU A 39 -12.80 -3.86 -0.93
C GLU A 39 -12.29 -2.41 -0.86
N ALA A 40 -12.35 -1.77 0.33
CA ALA A 40 -11.85 -0.41 0.51
C ALA A 40 -10.33 -0.28 0.25
N MET A 41 -9.53 -1.23 0.73
CA MET A 41 -8.09 -1.27 0.48
C MET A 41 -7.77 -1.51 -1.00
N GLY A 42 -8.58 -2.30 -1.70
CA GLY A 42 -8.44 -2.57 -3.14
C GLY A 42 -8.67 -1.31 -3.98
N GLU A 43 -9.80 -0.64 -3.77
CA GLU A 43 -10.11 0.63 -4.45
C GLU A 43 -9.08 1.72 -4.11
N PHE A 44 -8.65 1.78 -2.85
CA PHE A 44 -7.59 2.71 -2.45
C PHE A 44 -6.26 2.45 -3.17
N LYS A 45 -5.85 1.18 -3.31
CA LYS A 45 -4.64 0.83 -4.05
C LYS A 45 -4.74 1.21 -5.53
N LYS A 46 -5.88 0.94 -6.16
CA LYS A 46 -6.15 1.28 -7.56
C LYS A 46 -6.09 2.79 -7.81
N GLY A 47 -6.76 3.58 -6.97
CA GLY A 47 -6.72 5.04 -7.09
C GLY A 47 -5.31 5.61 -6.87
N ARG A 48 -4.49 5.01 -6.01
CA ARG A 48 -3.09 5.42 -5.84
C ARG A 48 -2.23 5.14 -7.08
N GLU A 49 -2.45 4.00 -7.73
CA GLU A 49 -1.73 3.61 -8.95
C GLU A 49 -2.11 4.50 -10.15
N GLU A 50 -3.39 4.86 -10.28
CA GLU A 50 -3.88 5.82 -11.27
C GLU A 50 -3.22 7.19 -11.05
N VAL A 51 -3.21 7.71 -9.81
CA VAL A 51 -2.57 8.99 -9.49
C VAL A 51 -1.06 8.96 -9.75
N GLU A 52 -0.36 7.88 -9.41
CA GLU A 52 1.07 7.73 -9.70
C GLU A 52 1.34 7.72 -11.21
N THR A 53 0.47 7.09 -11.99
CA THR A 53 0.55 7.04 -13.45
C THR A 53 0.32 8.40 -14.06
N GLU A 54 -0.74 9.12 -13.66
CA GLU A 54 -1.02 10.48 -14.12
C GLU A 54 0.13 11.44 -13.77
N LEU A 55 0.66 11.37 -12.54
CA LEU A 55 1.81 12.19 -12.13
C LEU A 55 3.06 11.91 -12.99
N ARG A 56 3.27 10.66 -13.38
CA ARG A 56 4.39 10.27 -14.24
C ARG A 56 4.20 10.77 -15.67
N GLU A 57 3.00 10.65 -16.21
CA GLU A 57 2.65 11.16 -17.54
C GLU A 57 2.74 12.68 -17.61
N MET A 58 2.29 13.40 -16.58
CA MET A 58 2.44 14.86 -16.47
C MET A 58 3.92 15.29 -16.41
N ARG A 59 4.76 14.50 -15.74
CA ARG A 59 6.20 14.77 -15.64
C ARG A 59 6.92 14.54 -16.98
N ASP A 60 6.57 13.49 -17.71
CA ASP A 60 7.14 13.23 -19.05
C ASP A 60 6.61 14.21 -20.11
N SER A 61 5.35 14.64 -20.00
CA SER A 61 4.74 15.61 -20.94
C SER A 61 5.20 17.06 -20.71
N GLY A 62 5.83 17.34 -19.57
CA GLY A 62 6.38 18.66 -19.22
C GLY A 62 7.89 18.82 -19.48
N SER A 63 8.57 17.78 -19.97
CA SER A 63 10.03 17.77 -20.16
C SER A 63 10.54 18.11 -21.57
N ASP A 64 9.67 18.58 -22.48
CA ASP A 64 10.05 18.98 -23.85
C ASP A 64 10.22 20.50 -24.06
N THR A 65 10.62 21.29 -23.04
CA THR A 65 10.87 22.74 -23.26
C THR A 65 12.18 23.32 -22.76
N GLU A 66 13.00 22.70 -21.92
CA GLU A 66 14.25 23.39 -21.55
C GLU A 66 15.36 22.43 -21.13
N GLN A 67 16.10 21.92 -22.13
CA GLN A 67 17.50 21.52 -21.96
C GLN A 67 18.23 21.49 -23.30
N ASN A 68 18.34 22.65 -23.97
CA ASN A 68 19.57 22.97 -24.70
C ASN A 68 19.67 24.48 -25.00
N PRO A 69 20.62 25.21 -24.40
CA PRO A 69 21.39 26.15 -25.17
C PRO A 69 22.78 25.56 -25.36
N THR A 70 22.99 25.06 -26.57
CA THR A 70 24.30 25.01 -27.22
C THR A 70 24.90 26.41 -27.09
N VAL A 71 25.84 26.60 -26.17
CA VAL A 71 26.76 27.75 -26.23
C VAL A 71 27.80 27.43 -27.29
N GLU A 72 27.36 27.52 -28.54
CA GLU A 72 28.25 27.85 -29.65
C GLU A 72 28.41 29.38 -29.60
N THR A 73 29.52 29.83 -29.05
CA THR A 73 30.07 31.14 -29.39
C THR A 73 31.39 30.87 -30.10
N GLU A 74 31.27 30.61 -31.39
CA GLU A 74 32.28 31.11 -32.33
C GLU A 74 32.17 32.64 -32.30
N ALA A 75 33.13 33.29 -31.66
CA ALA A 75 33.38 34.72 -31.85
C ALA A 75 34.82 34.87 -32.34
N ASP A 76 34.92 34.89 -33.67
CA ASP A 76 35.92 35.59 -34.45
C ASP A 76 36.20 36.99 -33.86
N ALA A 77 37.44 37.20 -33.38
CA ALA A 77 38.15 38.50 -33.30
C ALA A 77 39.60 38.30 -32.80
#